data_AF-A0A433A093-F1
#
_entry.id   AF-A0A433A093-F1
#
_cell.length_a   1.000
_cell.length_b   1.000
_cell.length_c   1.000
_cell.angle_alpha   90.00
_cell.angle_beta   90.00
_cell.angle_gamma   90.00
#
_symmetry.space_group_name_H-M   'P 1'
#
loop_
_entity.id
_entity.type
_entity.pdbx_description
1 polymer ?
#
loop_
_entity_poly.entity_id
_entity_poly.type
_entity_poly.pdbx_seq_one_letter_code
_entity_poly.pdbx_strand_id
1 'polypeptide(L)'
;TIFRNYLTRKFFVFKCSLHLITLHSPKQPLQYQLSSMSERTYIMVKPDGVERGLVGEIIKRFEQKGYQLLALELFHPTKELLEEHYSEHKHRDFFHGMVTYMLSGPVVGMVWAGKDAVKTGRRILGETNPLASAPGTIRGDFAIEVGRNICHGSDAVESAEKEIALWFPRGVKAYNRAHSTHQLIYEH
;
A
#
# COMPACT_ATOMS: atom_id res chain seq x y z
N THR A 1 -39.52 -23.79 40.11
CA THR A 1 -39.13 -23.13 41.37
C THR A 1 -37.75 -23.61 41.76
N ILE A 2 -36.73 -22.74 41.57
CA ILE A 2 -35.59 -22.53 42.50
C ILE A 2 -34.56 -23.68 42.65
N PHE A 3 -33.23 -23.54 42.73
CA PHE A 3 -32.20 -22.48 42.62
C PHE A 3 -30.84 -23.22 42.48
N ARG A 4 -29.95 -22.72 41.60
CA ARG A 4 -28.56 -22.32 41.93
C ARG A 4 -27.65 -23.33 42.70
N ASN A 5 -26.73 -23.96 41.98
CA ASN A 5 -25.52 -24.60 42.55
C ASN A 5 -24.42 -23.57 42.78
N TYR A 6 -23.91 -23.48 44.01
CA TYR A 6 -22.72 -22.72 44.39
C TYR A 6 -21.91 -23.48 45.45
N LEU A 7 -20.58 -23.39 45.30
CA LEU A 7 -19.49 -23.71 46.24
C LEU A 7 -19.30 -25.20 46.59
N THR A 8 -18.14 -25.80 46.34
CA THR A 8 -16.86 -25.42 46.94
C THR A 8 -15.70 -26.03 46.15
N ARG A 9 -14.70 -25.24 45.73
CA ARG A 9 -13.37 -25.75 45.41
C ARG A 9 -12.31 -24.89 46.06
N LYS A 10 -11.48 -25.57 46.86
CA LYS A 10 -10.38 -25.06 47.67
C LYS A 10 -9.34 -24.39 46.77
N PHE A 11 -8.91 -23.19 47.13
CA PHE A 11 -7.71 -22.57 46.59
C PHE A 11 -6.48 -23.31 47.13
N PHE A 12 -5.69 -23.90 46.22
CA PHE A 12 -4.31 -24.28 46.50
C PHE A 12 -3.41 -23.21 45.87
N VAL A 13 -2.79 -22.38 46.70
CA VAL A 13 -1.76 -21.43 46.26
C VAL A 13 -0.43 -22.17 46.27
N PHE A 14 0.04 -22.60 45.10
CA PHE A 14 1.43 -23.03 44.94
C PHE A 14 2.32 -21.79 44.80
N LYS A 15 3.10 -21.51 45.84
CA LYS A 15 4.26 -20.60 45.74
C LYS A 15 5.33 -21.31 44.91
N CYS A 16 5.38 -21.02 43.61
CA CYS A 16 6.50 -21.42 42.76
C CYS A 16 7.51 -20.27 42.74
N SER A 17 8.67 -20.46 43.37
CA SER A 17 9.80 -19.54 43.29
C SER A 17 10.31 -19.50 41.85
N LEU A 18 10.08 -18.41 41.14
CA LEU A 18 10.66 -18.16 39.82
C LEU A 18 12.16 -17.91 40.01
N HIS A 19 13.00 -18.92 39.78
CA HIS A 19 14.39 -18.66 39.43
C HIS A 19 14.39 -18.10 38.01
N LEU A 20 14.73 -16.81 37.90
CA LEU A 20 14.90 -16.12 36.63
C LEU A 20 16.14 -16.70 35.92
N ILE A 21 15.94 -17.73 35.10
CA ILE A 21 16.96 -18.16 34.15
C ILE A 21 16.90 -17.16 33.00
N THR A 22 17.82 -16.20 33.00
CA THR A 22 18.05 -15.30 31.88
C THR A 22 18.62 -16.11 30.73
N LEU A 23 17.76 -16.69 29.90
CA LEU A 23 18.16 -17.21 28.59
C LEU A 23 18.69 -16.04 27.77
N HIS A 24 20.00 -15.88 27.77
CA HIS A 24 20.68 -15.01 26.82
C HIS A 24 20.41 -15.60 25.44
N SER A 25 19.48 -14.98 24.71
CA SER A 25 19.33 -15.24 23.29
C SER A 25 20.71 -15.06 22.64
N PRO A 26 21.20 -16.01 21.83
CA PRO A 26 22.43 -15.81 21.09
C PRO A 26 22.27 -14.53 20.28
N LYS A 27 23.21 -13.58 20.47
CA LYS A 27 23.29 -12.35 19.70
C LYS A 27 23.25 -12.74 18.22
N GLN A 28 22.16 -12.40 17.54
CA GLN A 28 22.05 -12.66 16.11
C GLN A 28 23.21 -11.93 15.41
N PRO A 29 24.06 -12.63 14.66
CA PRO A 29 25.16 -12.01 13.97
C PRO A 29 24.61 -11.17 12.81
N LEU A 30 25.09 -9.94 12.71
CA LEU A 30 24.73 -8.94 11.71
C LEU A 30 23.23 -8.67 11.60
N GLN A 31 22.79 -7.74 12.44
CA GLN A 31 21.77 -6.77 12.08
C GLN A 31 22.28 -6.03 10.82
N TYR A 32 22.08 -6.63 9.65
CA TYR A 32 22.14 -5.90 8.38
C TYR A 32 21.19 -4.73 8.59
N GLN A 33 21.75 -3.51 8.61
CA GLN A 33 20.98 -2.30 8.75
C GLN A 33 19.77 -2.45 7.85
N LEU A 34 18.59 -2.56 8.48
CA LEU A 34 17.33 -2.32 7.81
C LEU A 34 17.56 -1.03 7.03
N SER A 35 17.63 -1.11 5.71
CA SER A 35 17.60 0.07 4.87
C SER A 35 16.23 0.68 5.08
N SER A 36 16.10 1.47 6.14
CA SER A 36 14.89 2.11 6.63
C SER A 36 14.43 3.27 5.74
N MET A 37 14.89 3.33 4.47
CA MET A 37 14.72 4.50 3.61
C MET A 37 14.73 4.13 2.10
N SER A 38 14.15 2.99 1.69
CA SER A 38 13.84 2.84 0.26
C SER A 38 12.68 3.77 -0.09
N GLU A 39 12.83 4.59 -1.13
CA GLU A 39 11.75 5.45 -1.64
C GLU A 39 10.45 4.67 -1.79
N ARG A 40 9.33 5.32 -1.45
CA ARG A 40 8.00 4.75 -1.52
C ARG A 40 7.11 5.58 -2.44
N THR A 41 6.17 4.91 -3.07
CA THR A 41 5.13 5.56 -3.88
C THR A 41 3.76 5.01 -3.51
N TYR A 42 2.75 5.87 -3.57
CA TYR A 42 1.36 5.46 -3.50
C TYR A 42 0.84 5.22 -4.92
N ILE A 43 0.25 4.04 -5.13
CA ILE A 43 -0.41 3.66 -6.39
C ILE A 43 -1.83 3.25 -6.05
N MET A 44 -2.79 3.72 -6.84
CA MET A 44 -4.19 3.35 -6.67
C MET A 44 -4.79 2.85 -7.97
N VAL A 45 -5.48 1.71 -7.91
CA VAL A 45 -6.39 1.27 -8.97
C VAL A 45 -7.72 1.98 -8.77
N LYS A 46 -8.14 2.75 -9.76
CA LYS A 46 -9.37 3.54 -9.76
C LYS A 46 -10.60 2.64 -9.98
N PRO A 47 -11.84 3.15 -9.79
CA PRO A 47 -13.03 2.31 -9.88
C PRO A 47 -13.16 1.54 -11.20
N ASP A 48 -12.86 2.18 -12.32
CA ASP A 48 -12.84 1.52 -13.64
C ASP A 48 -11.85 0.34 -13.72
N GLY A 49 -10.67 0.47 -13.11
CA GLY A 49 -9.67 -0.60 -13.06
C GLY A 49 -10.08 -1.77 -12.18
N VAL A 50 -10.79 -1.49 -11.08
CA VAL A 50 -11.33 -2.52 -10.19
C VAL A 50 -12.48 -3.27 -10.87
N GLU A 51 -13.46 -2.55 -11.39
CA GLU A 51 -14.64 -3.13 -12.08
C GLU A 51 -14.25 -3.95 -13.31
N ARG A 52 -13.17 -3.57 -14.01
CA ARG A 52 -12.66 -4.31 -15.16
C ARG A 52 -11.76 -5.50 -14.79
N GLY A 53 -11.54 -5.77 -13.51
CA GLY A 53 -10.72 -6.90 -13.04
C GLY A 53 -9.22 -6.73 -13.28
N LEU A 54 -8.72 -5.49 -13.36
CA LEU A 54 -7.31 -5.20 -13.71
C LEU A 54 -6.38 -5.07 -12.49
N VAL A 55 -6.88 -5.25 -11.27
CA VAL A 55 -6.09 -5.14 -10.03
C VAL A 55 -4.87 -6.06 -10.06
N GLY A 56 -5.07 -7.34 -10.42
CA GLY A 56 -3.97 -8.32 -10.48
C GLY A 56 -2.94 -7.98 -11.55
N GLU A 57 -3.36 -7.44 -12.69
CA GLU A 57 -2.45 -7.05 -13.77
C GLU A 57 -1.56 -5.88 -13.34
N ILE A 58 -2.12 -4.89 -12.64
CA ILE A 58 -1.34 -3.75 -12.11
C ILE A 58 -0.33 -4.23 -11.06
N ILE A 59 -0.76 -5.05 -10.09
CA ILE A 59 0.14 -5.62 -9.07
C ILE A 59 1.30 -6.34 -9.74
N LYS A 60 0.99 -7.21 -10.71
CA LYS A 60 1.97 -8.00 -11.46
C LYS A 60 3.04 -7.12 -12.11
N ARG A 61 2.69 -5.97 -12.71
CA ARG A 61 3.69 -5.05 -13.33
C ARG A 61 4.72 -4.56 -12.30
N PHE A 62 4.28 -4.22 -11.10
CA PHE A 62 5.17 -3.73 -10.05
C PHE A 62 5.99 -4.85 -9.41
N GLU A 63 5.39 -6.03 -9.17
CA GLU A 63 6.11 -7.20 -8.65
C GLU A 63 7.19 -7.68 -9.63
N GLN A 64 6.84 -7.83 -10.91
CA GLN A 64 7.80 -8.26 -11.94
C GLN A 64 8.93 -7.26 -12.16
N LYS A 65 8.69 -5.97 -11.89
CA LYS A 65 9.75 -4.96 -11.90
C LYS A 65 10.73 -5.11 -10.73
N GLY A 66 10.31 -5.76 -9.65
CA GLY A 66 11.11 -5.95 -8.44
C GLY A 66 10.77 -5.01 -7.30
N TYR A 67 9.68 -4.23 -7.38
CA TYR A 67 9.25 -3.39 -6.25
C TYR A 67 8.67 -4.23 -5.11
N GLN A 68 8.73 -3.70 -3.89
CA GLN A 68 8.22 -4.36 -2.69
C GLN A 68 6.86 -3.78 -2.30
N LEU A 69 5.84 -4.62 -2.21
CA LEU A 69 4.52 -4.23 -1.71
C LEU A 69 4.56 -4.11 -0.18
N LEU A 70 4.28 -2.93 0.37
CA LEU A 70 4.27 -2.65 1.81
C LEU A 70 2.86 -2.54 2.40
N ALA A 71 1.88 -2.19 1.58
CA ALA A 71 0.48 -2.14 1.97
C ALA A 71 -0.42 -2.33 0.74
N LEU A 72 -1.57 -2.96 0.95
CA LEU A 72 -2.62 -3.16 -0.04
C LEU A 72 -3.95 -3.25 0.68
N GLU A 73 -4.93 -2.44 0.26
CA GLU A 73 -6.27 -2.45 0.84
C GLU A 73 -7.30 -2.01 -0.22
N LEU A 74 -8.48 -2.65 -0.21
CA LEU A 74 -9.63 -2.25 -1.00
C LEU A 74 -10.44 -1.24 -0.17
N PHE A 75 -10.61 -0.03 -0.69
CA PHE A 75 -11.32 1.06 -0.04
C PHE A 75 -12.63 1.38 -0.75
N HIS A 76 -13.63 1.77 0.05
CA HIS A 76 -14.76 2.56 -0.41
C HIS A 76 -14.57 3.98 0.16
N PRO A 77 -13.87 4.87 -0.57
CA PRO A 77 -13.44 6.14 -0.01
C PRO A 77 -14.64 7.06 0.22
N THR A 78 -14.56 7.90 1.26
CA THR A 78 -15.54 8.96 1.45
C THR A 78 -15.24 10.14 0.52
N LYS A 79 -16.22 11.03 0.35
CA LYS A 79 -16.05 12.24 -0.45
C LYS A 79 -14.94 13.13 0.13
N GLU A 80 -14.91 13.28 1.45
CA GLU A 80 -13.94 14.11 2.17
C GLU A 80 -12.51 13.60 1.95
N LEU A 81 -12.31 12.26 1.98
CA LEU A 81 -11.01 11.65 1.72
C LEU A 81 -10.52 11.95 0.29
N LEU A 82 -11.41 11.86 -0.71
CA LEU A 82 -11.07 12.14 -2.10
C LEU A 82 -10.82 13.63 -2.36
N GLU A 83 -11.60 14.51 -1.74
CA GLU A 83 -11.40 15.96 -1.84
C GLU A 83 -10.09 16.41 -1.18
N GLU A 84 -9.67 15.73 -0.11
CA GLU A 84 -8.36 15.95 0.50
C GLU A 84 -7.22 15.43 -0.39
N HIS A 85 -7.36 14.21 -0.90
CA HIS A 85 -6.39 13.59 -1.81
C HIS A 85 -6.17 14.43 -3.08
N TYR A 86 -7.24 15.02 -3.63
CA TYR A 86 -7.18 15.87 -4.83
C TYR A 86 -7.23 17.37 -4.51
N SER A 87 -6.83 17.77 -3.30
CA SER A 87 -6.96 19.16 -2.82
C SER A 87 -6.29 20.19 -3.74
N GLU A 88 -5.15 19.84 -4.34
CA GLU A 88 -4.43 20.68 -5.31
C GLU A 88 -5.22 20.97 -6.60
N HIS A 89 -6.28 20.20 -6.86
CA HIS A 89 -7.12 20.36 -8.04
C HIS A 89 -8.48 21.02 -7.73
N LYS A 90 -8.75 21.45 -6.49
CA LYS A 90 -10.05 22.02 -6.07
C LYS A 90 -10.55 23.17 -6.95
N HIS A 91 -9.65 23.93 -7.55
CA HIS A 91 -9.98 25.08 -8.42
C HIS A 91 -10.09 24.74 -9.91
N ARG A 92 -9.97 23.45 -10.28
CA ARG A 92 -10.06 22.99 -11.67
C ARG A 92 -11.49 22.61 -12.01
N ASP A 93 -11.95 22.97 -13.20
CA ASP A 93 -13.33 22.70 -13.66
C ASP A 93 -13.71 21.21 -13.62
N PHE A 94 -12.74 20.32 -13.82
CA PHE A 94 -12.96 18.86 -13.80
C PHE A 94 -13.01 18.25 -12.39
N PHE A 95 -12.71 19.01 -11.33
CA PHE A 95 -12.55 18.48 -9.97
C PHE A 95 -13.80 17.75 -9.48
N HIS A 96 -14.97 18.38 -9.60
CA HIS A 96 -16.22 17.79 -9.13
C HIS A 96 -16.55 16.50 -9.90
N GLY A 97 -16.37 16.50 -11.23
CA GLY A 97 -16.58 15.32 -12.06
C GLY A 97 -15.62 14.18 -11.69
N MET A 98 -14.36 14.50 -11.39
CA MET A 98 -13.36 13.54 -10.95
C MET A 98 -13.71 12.92 -9.59
N VAL A 99 -14.13 13.72 -8.61
CA VAL A 99 -14.54 13.21 -7.28
C VAL A 99 -15.77 12.31 -7.41
N THR A 100 -16.80 12.74 -8.16
CA THR A 100 -17.99 11.92 -8.43
C THR A 100 -17.64 10.59 -9.11
N TYR A 101 -16.71 10.63 -10.06
CA TYR A 101 -16.20 9.42 -10.69
C TYR A 101 -15.47 8.50 -9.70
N MET A 102 -14.60 9.04 -8.85
CA MET A 102 -13.86 8.25 -7.86
C MET A 102 -14.78 7.66 -6.78
N LEU A 103 -15.94 8.27 -6.52
CA LEU A 103 -16.99 7.75 -5.64
C LEU A 103 -17.89 6.67 -6.29
N SER A 104 -17.75 6.42 -7.60
CA SER A 104 -18.64 5.50 -8.32
C SER A 104 -18.43 4.02 -7.99
N GLY A 105 -17.34 3.67 -7.32
CA GLY A 105 -17.01 2.29 -6.97
C GLY A 105 -15.80 2.20 -6.04
N PRO A 106 -15.38 0.98 -5.70
CA PRO A 106 -14.22 0.77 -4.84
C PRO A 106 -12.92 1.13 -5.54
N VAL A 107 -11.89 1.41 -4.75
CA VAL A 107 -10.51 1.61 -5.22
C VAL A 107 -9.57 0.67 -4.50
N VAL A 108 -8.47 0.29 -5.13
CA VAL A 108 -7.41 -0.48 -4.45
C VAL A 108 -6.21 0.43 -4.25
N GLY A 109 -5.94 0.82 -3.00
CA GLY A 109 -4.74 1.57 -2.64
C GLY A 109 -3.59 0.61 -2.35
N MET A 110 -2.39 0.97 -2.80
CA MET A 110 -1.17 0.20 -2.62
C MET A 110 0.01 1.10 -2.30
N VAL A 111 0.95 0.59 -1.51
CA VAL A 111 2.24 1.25 -1.26
C VAL A 111 3.36 0.36 -1.75
N TRP A 112 4.16 0.87 -2.68
CA TRP A 112 5.29 0.18 -3.27
C TRP A 112 6.61 0.85 -2.86
N ALA A 113 7.63 0.05 -2.61
CA ALA A 113 8.94 0.52 -2.18
C ALA A 113 10.08 -0.01 -3.05
N GLY A 114 11.09 0.83 -3.28
CA GLY A 114 12.31 0.50 -4.02
C GLY A 114 13.01 1.74 -4.57
N LYS A 115 14.11 1.54 -5.30
CA LYS A 115 14.85 2.64 -5.93
C LYS A 115 14.00 3.33 -7.00
N ASP A 116 13.94 4.66 -6.95
CA ASP A 116 13.18 5.52 -7.87
C ASP A 116 11.71 5.05 -8.06
N ALA A 117 11.08 4.56 -6.99
CA ALA A 117 9.75 3.96 -7.02
C ALA A 117 8.67 4.92 -7.54
N VAL A 118 8.72 6.21 -7.19
CA VAL A 118 7.77 7.24 -7.67
C VAL A 118 7.95 7.45 -9.17
N LYS A 119 9.18 7.80 -9.58
CA LYS A 119 9.48 8.13 -10.98
C LYS A 119 9.23 6.93 -11.90
N THR A 120 9.66 5.75 -11.50
CA THR A 120 9.49 4.53 -12.30
C THR A 120 8.06 4.02 -12.22
N GLY A 121 7.39 4.14 -11.08
CA GLY A 121 5.97 3.85 -10.95
C GLY A 121 5.16 4.63 -11.97
N ARG A 122 5.38 5.94 -12.08
CA ARG A 122 4.74 6.77 -13.13
C ARG A 122 5.04 6.30 -14.55
N ARG A 123 6.27 5.87 -14.83
CA ARG A 123 6.63 5.29 -16.14
C ARG A 123 5.89 3.98 -16.43
N ILE A 124 5.67 3.13 -15.42
CA ILE A 124 4.86 1.90 -15.55
C ILE A 124 3.40 2.25 -15.82
N LEU A 125 2.87 3.27 -15.13
CA LEU A 125 1.49 3.72 -15.34
C LEU A 125 1.26 4.26 -16.76
N GLY A 126 2.21 5.04 -17.29
CA GLY A 126 2.06 5.76 -18.55
C GLY A 126 1.57 7.21 -18.35
N GLU A 127 1.44 7.94 -19.45
CA GLU A 127 1.02 9.34 -19.45
C GLU A 127 -0.40 9.54 -18.92
N THR A 128 -0.73 10.72 -18.39
CA THR A 128 -2.08 10.99 -17.84
C THR A 128 -3.17 10.81 -18.89
N ASN A 129 -2.89 11.24 -20.13
CA ASN A 129 -3.71 10.94 -21.31
C ASN A 129 -3.30 9.57 -21.87
N PRO A 130 -4.18 8.55 -21.85
CA PRO A 130 -3.85 7.22 -22.38
C PRO A 130 -3.42 7.23 -23.85
N LEU A 131 -3.98 8.13 -24.68
CA LEU A 131 -3.61 8.25 -26.10
C LEU A 131 -2.16 8.71 -26.32
N ALA A 132 -1.55 9.32 -25.31
CA ALA A 132 -0.12 9.69 -25.32
C ALA A 132 0.77 8.64 -24.65
N SER A 133 0.19 7.57 -24.10
CA SER A 133 0.92 6.51 -23.42
C SER A 133 1.50 5.50 -24.41
N ALA A 134 2.74 5.08 -24.20
CA ALA A 134 3.35 4.04 -25.02
C ALA A 134 2.71 2.65 -24.73
N PRO A 135 2.61 1.77 -25.73
CA PRO A 135 2.30 0.36 -25.51
C PRO A 135 3.23 -0.29 -24.49
N GLY A 136 2.69 -1.17 -23.65
CA GLY A 136 3.38 -1.80 -22.52
C GLY A 136 3.26 -1.03 -21.20
N THR A 137 2.81 0.23 -21.21
CA THR A 137 2.38 0.94 -20.00
C THR A 137 0.95 0.55 -19.63
N ILE A 138 0.56 0.67 -18.36
CA ILE A 138 -0.80 0.31 -17.92
C ILE A 138 -1.86 1.10 -18.70
N ARG A 139 -1.68 2.40 -18.87
CA ARG A 139 -2.63 3.24 -19.61
C ARG A 139 -2.59 2.99 -21.10
N GLY A 140 -1.40 2.75 -21.68
CA GLY A 140 -1.28 2.40 -23.10
C GLY A 140 -1.93 1.04 -23.44
N ASP A 141 -1.90 0.09 -22.51
CA ASP A 141 -2.47 -1.25 -22.73
C ASP A 141 -3.98 -1.29 -22.42
N PHE A 142 -4.45 -0.50 -21.45
CA PHE A 142 -5.77 -0.71 -20.86
C PHE A 142 -6.68 0.53 -20.82
N ALA A 143 -6.24 1.71 -21.23
CA ALA A 143 -7.07 2.91 -21.17
C ALA A 143 -7.15 3.63 -22.53
N ILE A 144 -8.21 4.42 -22.70
CA ILE A 144 -8.47 5.20 -23.92
C ILE A 144 -8.65 6.67 -23.55
N GLU A 145 -9.58 6.95 -22.64
CA GLU A 145 -9.96 8.31 -22.24
C GLU A 145 -9.30 8.76 -20.94
N VAL A 146 -8.96 10.05 -20.84
CA VAL A 146 -8.28 10.63 -19.65
C VAL A 146 -9.10 10.48 -18.36
N GLY A 147 -10.43 10.58 -18.46
CA GLY A 147 -11.34 10.44 -17.32
C GLY A 147 -11.54 8.98 -16.85
N ARG A 148 -11.01 8.00 -17.60
CA ARG A 148 -11.08 6.55 -17.32
C ARG A 148 -9.72 5.92 -17.55
N ASN A 149 -8.72 6.47 -16.87
CA ASN A 149 -7.32 6.12 -17.04
C ASN A 149 -6.78 5.10 -16.02
N ILE A 150 -7.67 4.32 -15.39
CA ILE A 150 -7.40 3.08 -14.62
C ILE A 150 -6.64 3.23 -13.32
N CYS A 151 -5.66 4.12 -13.24
CA CYS A 151 -4.74 4.18 -12.13
C CYS A 151 -4.33 5.62 -11.77
N HIS A 152 -4.00 5.80 -10.50
CA HIS A 152 -3.32 6.96 -9.94
C HIS A 152 -1.93 6.53 -9.44
N GLY A 153 -0.97 7.45 -9.49
CA GLY A 153 0.33 7.29 -8.85
C GLY A 153 0.90 8.64 -8.49
N SER A 154 1.53 8.73 -7.32
CA SER A 154 2.12 9.96 -6.82
C SER A 154 3.12 10.55 -7.82
N ASP A 155 3.22 11.88 -7.86
CA ASP A 155 4.05 12.61 -8.83
C ASP A 155 5.42 13.03 -8.32
N ALA A 156 5.59 13.06 -7.00
CA ALA A 156 6.82 13.39 -6.29
C ALA A 156 6.94 12.53 -5.02
N VAL A 157 8.14 12.50 -4.43
CA VAL A 157 8.38 11.75 -3.19
C VAL A 157 7.59 12.38 -2.04
N GLU A 158 7.53 13.70 -1.98
CA GLU A 158 6.80 14.44 -0.96
C GLU A 158 5.29 14.22 -1.05
N SER A 159 4.72 14.21 -2.27
CA SER A 159 3.30 13.91 -2.46
C SER A 159 3.00 12.44 -2.16
N ALA A 160 3.89 11.52 -2.53
CA ALA A 160 3.75 10.11 -2.17
C ALA A 160 3.63 9.90 -0.66
N GLU A 161 4.50 10.53 0.13
CA GLU A 161 4.48 10.39 1.58
C GLU A 161 3.20 10.97 2.21
N LYS A 162 2.70 12.10 1.68
CA LYS A 162 1.39 12.66 2.09
C LYS A 162 0.24 11.71 1.76
N GLU A 163 0.23 11.17 0.54
CA GLU A 163 -0.80 10.24 0.08
C GLU A 163 -0.77 8.93 0.90
N ILE A 164 0.41 8.37 1.18
CA ILE A 164 0.57 7.19 2.03
C ILE A 164 0.00 7.46 3.43
N ALA A 165 0.33 8.60 4.04
CA ALA A 165 -0.18 8.95 5.36
C ALA A 165 -1.70 9.14 5.37
N LEU A 166 -2.27 9.70 4.29
CA LEU A 166 -3.70 9.92 4.14
C LEU A 166 -4.48 8.61 4.00
N TRP A 167 -4.01 7.69 3.15
CA TRP A 167 -4.72 6.44 2.84
C TRP A 167 -4.40 5.30 3.81
N PHE A 168 -3.22 5.30 4.43
CA PHE A 168 -2.79 4.29 5.39
C PHE A 168 -2.36 4.92 6.73
N PRO A 169 -3.28 5.55 7.48
CA PRO A 169 -2.97 6.26 8.72
C PRO A 169 -2.45 5.33 9.84
N ARG A 170 -2.72 4.02 9.74
CA ARG A 170 -2.17 2.99 10.65
C ARG A 170 -0.74 2.57 10.27
N GLY A 171 -0.16 3.18 9.24
CA GLY A 171 1.15 2.85 8.70
C GLY A 171 1.13 1.65 7.75
N VAL A 172 2.31 1.34 7.22
CA VAL A 172 2.55 0.23 6.29
C VAL A 172 3.31 -0.91 6.97
N LYS A 173 3.31 -2.11 6.37
CA LYS A 173 4.05 -3.25 6.89
C LYS A 173 5.41 -3.34 6.22
N ALA A 174 6.46 -3.03 6.96
CA ALA A 174 7.82 -3.32 6.54
C ALA A 174 8.13 -4.80 6.83
N TYR A 175 8.66 -5.50 5.83
CA TYR A 175 9.28 -6.81 6.02
C TYR A 175 10.63 -6.82 5.31
N ASN A 176 11.56 -7.59 5.84
CA ASN A 176 12.83 -7.79 5.16
C ASN A 176 12.62 -8.79 4.03
N ARG A 177 12.77 -8.31 2.79
CA ARG A 177 12.91 -9.21 1.64
C ARG A 177 14.17 -10.07 1.87
N ALA A 178 14.08 -11.36 1.54
CA ALA A 178 15.23 -12.25 1.65
C ALA A 178 16.45 -11.65 0.93
N HIS A 179 17.60 -11.67 1.59
CA HIS A 179 18.84 -11.05 1.10
C HIS A 179 19.21 -11.58 -0.31
N SER A 180 19.05 -12.89 -0.53
CA SER A 180 19.28 -13.51 -1.85
C SER A 180 18.41 -12.91 -2.94
N THR A 181 17.13 -12.60 -2.68
CA THR A 181 16.25 -11.95 -3.67
C THR A 181 16.60 -10.47 -3.86
N HIS A 182 16.95 -9.76 -2.79
CA HIS A 182 17.32 -8.34 -2.88
C HIS A 182 18.54 -8.12 -3.78
N GLN A 183 19.56 -8.97 -3.65
CA GLN A 183 20.79 -8.94 -4.45
C GLN A 183 20.61 -9.29 -5.93
N LEU A 184 19.51 -9.95 -6.30
CA LEU A 184 19.18 -10.21 -7.70
C LEU A 184 18.54 -9.00 -8.39
N ILE A 185 18.07 -8.01 -7.61
CA ILE A 185 17.34 -6.83 -8.11
C ILE A 185 18.19 -5.56 -8.02
N TYR A 186 18.95 -5.41 -6.93
CA TYR A 186 19.76 -4.21 -6.67
C TYR A 186 21.24 -4.57 -6.58
N GLU A 187 22.06 -3.79 -7.28
CA GLU A 187 23.51 -3.75 -7.05
C GLU A 187 23.80 -3.00 -5.74
N HIS A 188 24.80 -3.47 -4.98
CA HIS A 188 25.28 -2.84 -3.75
C HIS A 188 26.49 -1.93 -4.05
#